data_AF-A0A835CM81-F1
#
_entry.id   AF-A0A835CM81-F1
#
_cell.length_a   1.000
_cell.length_b   1.000
_cell.length_c   1.000
_cell.angle_alpha   90.00
_cell.angle_beta   90.00
_cell.angle_gamma   90.00
#
_symmetry.space_group_name_H-M   'P 1'
#
loop_
_entity.id
_entity.type
_entity.pdbx_description
1 polymer ?
#
loop_
_entity_poly.entity_id
_entity_poly.type
_entity_poly.pdbx_seq_one_letter_code
_entity_poly.pdbx_strand_id
1 'polypeptide(L)'
;MLVQNLTSIRQLYLDGVTISAQGTEWSNALLSMPRLQELSMSGCSLSGSIDSSLVRLKHLSVIRLDQNQLSATVPETFGTFSNLTTLLLSSLNELTGSFPKNIFQIMTLTSIDISFNAGLYGSFPDFPVNGSRFRGVPEEAKVAVIDVMMDALGADRVYSVTWIL
;
A
#
# COMPACT_ATOMS: atom_id res chain seq x y z
N MET A 1 15.55 -8.85 -25.92
CA MET A 1 14.96 -7.97 -24.88
C MET A 1 15.77 -8.16 -23.60
N LEU A 2 16.49 -7.15 -23.13
CA LEU A 2 17.63 -7.29 -22.18
C LEU A 2 17.26 -7.70 -20.73
N VAL A 3 15.97 -7.77 -20.37
CA VAL A 3 15.50 -7.81 -18.96
C VAL A 3 14.78 -9.10 -18.54
N GLN A 4 14.73 -10.14 -19.38
CA GLN A 4 13.99 -11.38 -19.06
C GLN A 4 14.61 -12.28 -17.96
N ASN A 5 15.74 -11.90 -17.36
CA ASN A 5 16.44 -12.75 -16.38
C ASN A 5 16.92 -12.00 -15.13
N LEU A 6 16.11 -11.07 -14.62
CA LEU A 6 16.39 -10.33 -13.39
C LEU A 6 16.01 -11.12 -12.12
N THR A 7 16.27 -12.43 -12.12
CA THR A 7 15.80 -13.36 -11.08
C THR A 7 16.46 -13.16 -9.71
N SER A 8 17.56 -12.42 -9.64
CA SER A 8 18.29 -12.14 -8.40
C SER A 8 17.98 -10.78 -7.79
N ILE A 9 17.23 -9.91 -8.47
CA ILE A 9 16.88 -8.60 -7.94
C ILE A 9 16.00 -8.76 -6.71
N ARG A 10 16.38 -8.06 -5.64
CA ARG A 10 15.65 -8.00 -4.36
C ARG A 10 15.10 -6.61 -4.08
N GLN A 11 15.78 -5.58 -4.55
CA GLN A 11 15.41 -4.19 -4.31
C GLN A 11 15.42 -3.46 -5.64
N LEU A 12 14.34 -2.76 -5.93
CA LEU A 12 14.17 -1.96 -7.14
C LEU A 12 13.67 -0.58 -6.74
N TYR A 13 14.53 0.43 -6.89
CA TYR A 13 14.20 1.83 -6.66
C TYR A 13 14.28 2.57 -7.99
N LEU A 14 13.17 3.14 -8.43
CA LEU A 14 13.02 3.87 -9.68
C LEU A 14 12.38 5.25 -9.44
N ASP A 15 12.39 5.74 -8.20
CA ASP A 15 11.69 6.98 -7.84
C ASP A 15 12.07 8.15 -8.76
N GLY A 16 11.06 8.88 -9.22
CA GLY A 16 11.21 10.01 -10.15
C GLY A 16 11.56 9.62 -11.60
N VAL A 17 11.66 8.34 -11.93
CA VAL A 17 11.87 7.88 -13.30
C VAL A 17 10.53 7.76 -14.00
N THR A 18 10.33 8.49 -15.09
CA THR A 18 9.13 8.37 -15.93
C THR A 18 9.05 6.97 -16.56
N ILE A 19 8.01 6.21 -16.20
CA ILE A 19 7.73 4.89 -16.76
C ILE A 19 6.62 5.03 -17.79
N SER A 20 6.92 4.69 -19.05
CA SER A 20 5.96 4.83 -20.16
C SER A 20 4.93 3.69 -20.21
N ALA A 21 5.16 2.59 -19.49
CA ALA A 21 4.26 1.45 -19.43
C ALA A 21 2.92 1.86 -18.80
N GLN A 22 1.81 1.54 -19.48
CA GLN A 22 0.48 1.99 -19.09
C GLN A 22 -0.34 0.85 -18.47
N GLY A 23 -1.33 1.19 -17.66
CA GLY A 23 -2.25 0.20 -17.10
C GLY A 23 -1.52 -0.87 -16.27
N THR A 24 -1.84 -2.14 -16.50
CA THR A 24 -1.24 -3.25 -15.74
C THR A 24 0.16 -3.65 -16.22
N GLU A 25 0.66 -3.08 -17.32
CA GLU A 25 1.93 -3.52 -17.95
C GLU A 25 3.13 -3.39 -17.02
N TRP A 26 3.25 -2.27 -16.30
CA TRP A 26 4.36 -2.06 -15.35
C TRP A 26 4.32 -3.11 -14.24
N SER A 27 3.13 -3.38 -13.68
CA SER A 27 2.98 -4.34 -12.58
C SER A 27 3.22 -5.78 -13.04
N ASN A 28 2.84 -6.11 -14.27
CA ASN A 28 3.12 -7.41 -14.90
C ASN A 28 4.62 -7.60 -15.20
N ALA A 29 5.33 -6.54 -15.58
CA ALA A 29 6.78 -6.60 -15.81
C ALA A 29 7.55 -7.00 -14.55
N LEU A 30 7.06 -6.63 -13.37
CA LEU A 30 7.68 -6.98 -12.08
C LEU A 30 7.67 -8.49 -11.80
N LEU A 31 6.80 -9.26 -12.45
CA LEU A 31 6.72 -10.71 -12.30
C LEU A 31 7.98 -11.44 -12.80
N SER A 32 8.82 -10.76 -13.60
CA SER A 32 10.15 -11.25 -14.00
C SER A 32 11.19 -11.23 -12.88
N MET A 33 10.87 -10.63 -11.73
CA MET A 33 11.72 -10.50 -10.54
C MET A 33 11.09 -11.22 -9.35
N PRO A 34 10.99 -12.57 -9.36
CA PRO A 34 10.26 -13.33 -8.34
C PRO A 34 10.83 -13.23 -6.92
N ARG A 35 12.07 -12.72 -6.77
CA ARG A 35 12.75 -12.53 -5.48
C ARG A 35 12.68 -11.09 -4.97
N LEU A 36 11.90 -10.22 -5.62
CA LEU A 36 11.75 -8.83 -5.22
C LEU A 36 11.16 -8.74 -3.80
N GLN A 37 11.81 -7.93 -2.96
CA GLN A 37 11.51 -7.66 -1.57
C GLN A 37 11.09 -6.21 -1.39
N GLU A 38 11.76 -5.29 -2.06
CA GLU A 38 11.46 -3.87 -1.98
C GLU A 38 11.24 -3.28 -3.36
N LEU A 39 10.11 -2.61 -3.52
CA LEU A 39 9.73 -1.88 -4.71
C LEU A 39 9.47 -0.43 -4.33
N SER A 40 10.19 0.49 -4.94
CA SER A 40 9.88 1.92 -4.91
C SER A 40 9.83 2.46 -6.32
N MET A 41 8.67 2.99 -6.68
CA MET A 41 8.40 3.67 -7.94
C MET A 41 7.60 4.94 -7.67
N SER A 42 7.99 5.69 -6.65
CA SER A 42 7.31 6.94 -6.28
C SER A 42 7.57 8.02 -7.34
N GLY A 43 6.53 8.75 -7.74
CA GLY A 43 6.70 9.82 -8.73
C GLY A 43 7.11 9.33 -10.13
N CYS A 44 6.72 8.12 -10.52
CA CYS A 44 7.09 7.51 -11.80
C CYS A 44 6.09 7.75 -12.94
N SER A 45 5.05 8.57 -12.71
CA SER A 45 3.93 8.76 -13.64
C SER A 45 3.19 7.46 -13.99
N LEU A 46 3.15 6.50 -13.05
CA LEU A 46 2.39 5.25 -13.25
C LEU A 46 0.90 5.54 -13.33
N SER A 47 0.22 4.93 -14.29
CA SER A 47 -1.20 5.12 -14.54
C SER A 47 -1.98 3.80 -14.56
N GLY A 48 -3.30 3.89 -14.41
CA GLY A 48 -4.21 2.74 -14.48
C GLY A 48 -4.17 1.86 -13.23
N SER A 49 -4.49 0.56 -13.39
CA SER A 49 -4.69 -0.36 -12.27
C SER A 49 -3.44 -1.11 -11.86
N ILE A 50 -3.35 -1.42 -10.56
CA ILE A 50 -2.39 -2.37 -10.02
C ILE A 50 -2.91 -3.78 -10.29
N ASP A 51 -2.15 -4.61 -11.01
CA ASP A 51 -2.58 -5.99 -11.31
C ASP A 51 -2.57 -6.86 -10.03
N SER A 52 -3.62 -7.66 -9.85
CA SER A 52 -3.76 -8.54 -8.68
C SER A 52 -2.66 -9.62 -8.60
N SER A 53 -2.00 -9.92 -9.72
CA SER A 53 -0.90 -10.87 -9.82
C SER A 53 0.37 -10.41 -9.11
N LEU A 54 0.48 -9.14 -8.70
CA LEU A 54 1.62 -8.64 -7.91
C LEU A 54 1.80 -9.46 -6.60
N VAL A 55 0.73 -10.04 -6.09
CA VAL A 55 0.73 -10.98 -4.94
C VAL A 55 1.65 -12.19 -5.13
N ARG A 56 1.97 -12.55 -6.38
CA ARG A 56 2.89 -13.65 -6.71
C ARG A 56 4.32 -13.34 -6.26
N LEU A 57 4.67 -12.08 -6.08
CA LEU A 57 5.94 -11.64 -5.51
C LEU A 57 5.90 -11.79 -3.98
N LYS A 58 5.86 -13.05 -3.52
CA LYS A 58 5.66 -13.43 -2.10
C LYS A 58 6.72 -12.86 -1.14
N HIS A 59 7.85 -12.40 -1.67
CA HIS A 59 8.94 -11.84 -0.88
C HIS A 59 8.79 -10.33 -0.63
N LEU A 60 7.84 -9.65 -1.27
CA LEU A 60 7.63 -8.22 -1.08
C LEU A 60 7.34 -7.90 0.40
N SER A 61 8.18 -7.02 0.94
CA SER A 61 8.08 -6.44 2.27
C SER A 61 7.84 -4.94 2.22
N VAL A 62 8.21 -4.26 1.12
CA VAL A 62 8.01 -2.82 0.94
C VAL A 62 7.44 -2.55 -0.45
N ILE A 63 6.32 -1.83 -0.50
CA ILE A 63 5.71 -1.33 -1.74
C ILE A 63 5.50 0.18 -1.58
N ARG A 64 6.20 0.97 -2.40
CA ARG A 64 6.04 2.42 -2.47
C ARG A 64 5.66 2.82 -3.90
N LEU A 65 4.43 3.25 -4.06
CA LEU A 65 3.84 3.72 -5.32
C LEU A 65 3.19 5.09 -5.13
N ASP A 66 3.58 5.82 -4.09
CA ASP A 66 3.09 7.16 -3.81
C ASP A 66 3.43 8.15 -4.94
N GLN A 67 2.69 9.27 -5.02
CA GLN A 67 2.89 10.31 -6.02
C GLN A 67 2.78 9.82 -7.48
N ASN A 68 1.90 8.85 -7.73
CA ASN A 68 1.55 8.37 -9.08
C ASN A 68 0.10 8.70 -9.45
N GLN A 69 -0.29 8.35 -10.68
CA GLN A 69 -1.61 8.58 -11.28
C GLN A 69 -2.40 7.25 -11.36
N LEU A 70 -2.30 6.44 -10.31
CA LEU A 70 -2.96 5.13 -10.27
C LEU A 70 -4.47 5.32 -10.05
N SER A 71 -5.25 5.03 -11.08
CA SER A 71 -6.68 5.36 -11.15
C SER A 71 -7.58 4.12 -11.13
N ALA A 72 -7.58 3.37 -10.02
CA ALA A 72 -8.29 2.09 -9.91
C ALA A 72 -8.56 1.68 -8.45
N THR A 73 -9.18 0.51 -8.28
CA THR A 73 -9.31 -0.13 -6.97
C THR A 73 -8.02 -0.81 -6.54
N VAL A 74 -7.74 -0.80 -5.23
CA VAL A 74 -6.64 -1.58 -4.65
C VAL A 74 -7.07 -3.06 -4.63
N PRO A 75 -6.32 -4.00 -5.23
CA PRO A 75 -6.74 -5.40 -5.30
C PRO A 75 -6.91 -6.03 -3.91
N GLU A 76 -8.00 -6.78 -3.70
CA GLU A 76 -8.22 -7.49 -2.43
C GLU A 76 -7.10 -8.48 -2.08
N THR A 77 -6.40 -8.97 -3.10
CA THR A 77 -5.24 -9.87 -2.95
C THR A 77 -4.10 -9.23 -2.17
N PHE A 78 -4.03 -7.91 -2.04
CA PHE A 78 -3.02 -7.24 -1.22
C PHE A 78 -3.10 -7.65 0.25
N GLY A 79 -4.29 -8.02 0.75
CA GLY A 79 -4.46 -8.55 2.10
C GLY A 79 -3.79 -9.91 2.35
N THR A 80 -3.22 -10.53 1.31
CA THR A 80 -2.58 -11.87 1.39
C THR A 80 -1.06 -11.83 1.37
N PHE A 81 -0.43 -10.65 1.25
CA PHE A 81 1.02 -10.54 1.39
C PHE A 81 1.44 -10.90 2.82
N SER A 82 2.20 -11.97 3.00
CA SER A 82 2.61 -12.45 4.32
C SER A 82 3.77 -11.65 4.93
N ASN A 83 4.57 -10.99 4.09
CA ASN A 83 5.81 -10.33 4.48
C ASN A 83 5.74 -8.78 4.41
N LEU A 84 4.58 -8.23 4.04
CA LEU A 84 4.44 -6.78 3.81
C LEU A 84 4.55 -6.01 5.12
N THR A 85 5.53 -5.12 5.18
CA THR A 85 5.81 -4.24 6.32
C THR A 85 5.41 -2.79 6.06
N THR A 86 5.49 -2.36 4.81
CA THR A 86 5.25 -0.97 4.38
C THR A 86 4.46 -0.95 3.08
N LEU A 87 3.37 -0.18 3.06
CA LEU A 87 2.54 0.07 1.88
C LEU A 87 2.24 1.56 1.74
N LEU A 88 2.87 2.24 0.79
CA LEU A 88 2.63 3.66 0.52
C LEU A 88 1.98 3.80 -0.86
N LEU A 89 0.73 4.27 -0.88
CA LEU A 89 -0.14 4.43 -2.04
C LEU A 89 -0.78 5.84 -2.08
N SER A 90 -0.22 6.79 -1.32
CA SER A 90 -0.68 8.18 -1.32
C SER A 90 -0.68 8.75 -2.74
N SER A 91 -1.83 9.21 -3.22
CA SER A 91 -2.03 9.64 -4.60
C SER A 91 -3.06 10.77 -4.65
N LEU A 92 -3.04 11.62 -5.68
CA LEU A 92 -3.88 12.81 -5.79
C LEU A 92 -5.31 12.47 -6.28
N ASN A 93 -6.10 11.81 -5.44
CA ASN A 93 -7.51 11.46 -5.62
C ASN A 93 -7.82 10.44 -6.72
N GLU A 94 -6.86 9.57 -7.06
CA GLU A 94 -7.04 8.66 -8.20
C GLU A 94 -7.45 7.24 -7.79
N LEU A 95 -7.05 6.74 -6.61
CA LEU A 95 -7.53 5.44 -6.14
C LEU A 95 -9.00 5.52 -5.70
N THR A 96 -9.78 4.52 -6.07
CA THR A 96 -11.23 4.46 -5.83
C THR A 96 -11.69 3.13 -5.26
N GLY A 97 -12.90 3.06 -4.73
CA GLY A 97 -13.51 1.80 -4.30
C GLY A 97 -13.21 1.40 -2.86
N SER A 98 -13.64 0.20 -2.47
CA SER A 98 -13.41 -0.31 -1.13
C SER A 98 -11.94 -0.66 -0.92
N PHE A 99 -11.31 -0.08 0.09
CA PHE A 99 -9.97 -0.48 0.50
C PHE A 99 -10.01 -1.88 1.15
N PRO A 100 -9.07 -2.79 0.83
CA PRO A 100 -9.13 -4.16 1.30
C PRO A 100 -8.79 -4.28 2.79
N LYS A 101 -9.84 -4.49 3.60
CA LYS A 101 -9.74 -4.61 5.07
C LYS A 101 -8.79 -5.71 5.57
N ASN A 102 -8.54 -6.74 4.77
CA ASN A 102 -7.64 -7.83 5.13
C ASN A 102 -6.16 -7.37 5.19
N ILE A 103 -5.81 -6.22 4.59
CA ILE A 103 -4.46 -5.63 4.76
C ILE A 103 -4.15 -5.39 6.23
N PHE A 104 -5.15 -4.97 7.03
CA PHE A 104 -4.95 -4.75 8.48
C PHE A 104 -4.79 -6.04 9.29
N GLN A 105 -4.98 -7.21 8.67
CA GLN A 105 -4.71 -8.51 9.29
C GLN A 105 -3.28 -9.00 9.00
N ILE A 106 -2.53 -8.31 8.14
CA ILE A 106 -1.12 -8.65 7.85
C ILE A 106 -0.28 -8.36 9.09
N MET A 107 0.19 -9.44 9.69
CA MET A 107 0.88 -9.45 10.97
C MET A 107 2.24 -8.74 10.98
N THR A 108 2.80 -8.48 9.80
CA THR A 108 4.09 -7.83 9.57
C THR A 108 3.95 -6.35 9.22
N LEU A 109 2.74 -5.86 8.96
CA LEU A 109 2.50 -4.49 8.51
C LEU A 109 2.72 -3.49 9.65
N THR A 110 3.53 -2.47 9.38
CA THR A 110 3.92 -1.45 10.36
C THR A 110 3.69 -0.03 9.87
N SER A 111 3.64 0.16 8.54
CA SER A 111 3.43 1.45 7.93
C SER A 111 2.48 1.31 6.75
N ILE A 112 1.46 2.16 6.72
CA ILE A 112 0.52 2.26 5.62
C ILE A 112 0.19 3.73 5.39
N ASP A 113 0.28 4.16 4.14
CA ASP A 113 -0.16 5.49 3.73
C ASP A 113 -1.05 5.37 2.49
N ILE A 114 -2.32 5.74 2.65
CA ILE A 114 -3.32 5.79 1.58
C ILE A 114 -3.97 7.17 1.49
N SER A 115 -3.34 8.18 2.11
CA SER A 115 -3.80 9.57 2.12
C SER A 115 -4.02 10.13 0.73
N PHE A 116 -4.76 11.24 0.66
CA PHE A 116 -5.07 11.97 -0.57
C PHE A 116 -5.88 11.19 -1.62
N ASN A 117 -6.36 9.98 -1.32
CA ASN A 117 -7.21 9.21 -2.22
C ASN A 117 -8.70 9.37 -1.88
N ALA A 118 -9.33 10.50 -2.24
CA ALA A 118 -10.73 10.77 -1.88
C ALA A 118 -11.76 9.78 -2.45
N GLY A 119 -11.40 8.96 -3.44
CA GLY A 119 -12.27 7.92 -3.98
C GLY A 119 -12.28 6.61 -3.17
N LEU A 120 -11.34 6.44 -2.24
CA LEU A 120 -11.28 5.25 -1.39
C LEU A 120 -12.33 5.33 -0.29
N TYR A 121 -12.99 4.21 -0.04
CA TYR A 121 -13.91 4.03 1.08
C TYR A 121 -13.70 2.67 1.74
N GLY A 122 -14.34 2.42 2.88
CA GLY A 122 -14.28 1.12 3.53
C GLY A 122 -14.52 1.19 5.02
N SER A 123 -14.33 0.06 5.68
CA SER A 123 -14.39 -0.05 7.13
C SER A 123 -13.20 -0.82 7.66
N PHE A 124 -12.81 -0.50 8.89
CA PHE A 124 -11.84 -1.30 9.63
C PHE A 124 -12.43 -2.68 9.93
N PRO A 125 -11.62 -3.76 9.92
CA PRO A 125 -12.04 -5.02 10.48
C PRO A 125 -12.19 -4.88 12.00
N ASP A 126 -13.02 -5.72 12.61
CA ASP A 126 -13.06 -5.84 14.06
C ASP A 126 -11.69 -6.31 14.56
N PHE A 127 -10.96 -5.42 15.24
CA PHE A 127 -9.71 -5.79 15.89
C PHE A 127 -10.05 -6.63 17.13
N PRO A 128 -9.48 -7.85 17.29
CA PRO A 128 -9.76 -8.66 18.46
C PRO A 128 -9.31 -7.91 19.72
N VAL A 129 -10.28 -7.57 20.58
CA VAL A 129 -10.13 -6.78 21.82
C VAL A 129 -9.09 -7.37 22.79
N ASN A 130 -8.82 -8.67 22.68
CA ASN A 130 -7.84 -9.41 23.50
C ASN A 130 -6.63 -9.92 22.71
N GLY A 131 -6.39 -9.40 21.50
CA GLY A 131 -5.14 -9.65 20.79
C GLY A 131 -3.99 -9.07 21.61
N SER A 132 -3.23 -9.94 22.28
CA SER A 132 -2.06 -9.66 23.13
C SER A 132 -0.91 -8.89 22.46
N ARG A 133 -1.15 -8.27 21.31
CA ARG A 133 -0.15 -7.89 20.31
C ARG A 133 -0.11 -6.40 19.98
N PHE A 134 -1.11 -5.62 20.40
CA PHE A 134 -0.97 -4.16 20.54
C PHE A 134 -0.21 -3.76 21.81
N ARG A 135 0.20 -4.74 22.61
CA ARG A 135 1.07 -4.60 23.78
C ARG A 135 2.50 -4.35 23.27
N GLY A 136 2.86 -3.08 23.08
CA GLY A 136 4.22 -2.66 22.69
C GLY A 136 4.36 -2.00 21.31
N VAL A 137 3.28 -1.89 20.53
CA VAL A 137 3.25 -0.94 19.42
C VAL A 137 3.06 0.45 20.04
N PRO A 138 3.96 1.43 19.77
CA PRO A 138 3.77 2.79 20.26
C PRO A 138 2.38 3.27 19.86
N GLU A 139 1.60 3.81 20.81
CA GLU A 139 0.24 4.30 20.52
C GLU A 139 0.24 5.28 19.34
N GLU A 140 1.31 6.05 19.19
CA GLU A 140 1.57 6.97 18.08
C GLU A 140 1.50 6.31 16.69
N ALA A 141 1.96 5.06 16.56
CA ALA A 141 1.91 4.31 15.30
C ALA A 141 0.50 3.76 15.01
N LYS A 142 -0.30 3.49 16.05
CA LYS A 142 -1.71 3.09 15.88
C LYS A 142 -2.58 4.29 15.51
N VAL A 143 -2.28 5.44 16.10
CA VAL A 143 -2.92 6.73 15.83
C VAL A 143 -2.63 7.20 14.41
N ALA A 144 -1.38 7.11 13.94
CA ALA A 144 -1.02 7.50 12.58
C ALA A 144 -1.76 6.69 11.48
N VAL A 145 -1.97 5.38 11.69
CA VAL A 145 -2.73 4.53 10.75
C VAL A 145 -4.21 4.90 10.71
N ILE A 146 -4.77 5.32 11.85
CA ILE A 146 -6.17 5.76 11.94
C ILE A 146 -6.32 7.17 11.34
N ASP A 147 -5.41 8.10 11.65
CA ASP A 147 -5.45 9.48 11.15
C ASP A 147 -5.29 9.54 9.63
N VAL A 148 -4.34 8.78 9.06
CA VAL A 148 -4.14 8.70 7.61
C VAL A 148 -5.35 8.12 6.87
N MET A 149 -6.12 7.24 7.52
CA MET A 149 -7.37 6.72 6.98
C MET A 149 -8.54 7.68 7.11
N MET A 150 -8.62 8.45 8.20
CA MET A 150 -9.67 9.46 8.39
C MET A 150 -9.52 10.62 7.41
N ASP A 151 -8.29 11.01 7.11
CA ASP A 151 -7.98 12.03 6.09
C ASP A 151 -8.28 11.52 4.66
N ALA A 152 -8.04 10.23 4.37
CA ALA A 152 -8.37 9.63 3.08
C ALA A 152 -9.89 9.49 2.83
N LEU A 153 -10.70 9.37 3.89
CA LEU A 153 -12.16 9.17 3.83
C LEU A 153 -12.99 10.47 3.74
N GLY A 154 -12.35 11.64 3.63
CA GLY A 154 -13.05 12.91 3.39
C GLY A 154 -13.96 13.37 4.53
N ALA A 155 -13.68 12.98 5.78
CA ALA A 155 -14.46 13.40 6.94
C ALA A 155 -14.09 14.83 7.38
N ASP A 156 -14.66 15.82 6.69
CA ASP A 156 -14.71 17.20 7.16
C ASP A 156 -15.63 17.28 8.40
N ARG A 157 -15.09 17.06 9.61
CA ARG A 157 -15.44 17.69 10.91
C ARG A 157 -15.02 16.86 12.14
N VAL A 158 -14.13 17.49 12.91
CA VAL A 158 -14.05 17.50 14.39
C VAL A 158 -14.09 16.14 15.10
N TYR A 159 -12.91 15.56 15.31
CA TYR A 159 -12.63 14.85 16.56
C TYR A 159 -11.36 15.40 17.18
N SER A 160 -11.54 16.18 18.24
CA SER A 160 -10.51 16.39 19.25
C SER A 160 -10.22 15.03 19.88
N VAL A 161 -9.08 14.43 19.57
CA VAL A 161 -8.53 13.36 20.40
C VAL A 161 -8.02 14.02 21.67
N THR A 162 -8.92 14.24 22.62
CA THR A 162 -8.56 14.72 23.95
C THR A 162 -7.88 13.57 24.67
N TRP A 163 -6.56 13.66 24.77
CA TRP A 163 -5.71 12.77 25.55
C TRP A 163 -6.12 12.75 27.02
N ILE A 164 -6.27 11.57 27.61
CA ILE A 164 -6.11 11.42 29.06
C ILE A 164 -5.28 10.16 29.31
N LEU A 165 -4.04 10.42 29.72
CA LEU A 165 -3.03 9.63 30.47
C LEU A 165 -3.02 8.10 30.34
#